data_AF-A0A1U9Z8Y8-F1
#
_entry.id   AF-A0A1U9Z8Y8-F1
#
_cell.length_a   1.000
_cell.length_b   1.000
_cell.length_c   1.000
_cell.angle_alpha   90.00
_cell.angle_beta   90.00
_cell.angle_gamma   90.00
#
_symmetry.space_group_name_H-M   'P 1'
#
loop_
_entity.id
_entity.type
_entity.pdbx_description
1 polymer ?
#
loop_
_entity_poly.entity_id
_entity_poly.type
_entity_poly.pdbx_seq_one_letter_code
_entity_poly.pdbx_strand_id
1 'polypeptide(L)'
;MSGRGRFSRPALSETIEALTDIAIRHRDASQSQRLGDVFELNDRFHDTLYRAAGNRQLAKAIPHYTFATQPIRTRAFASRDIRKLAIDEHFEMINALTVGDTDRLSEIIARHIRRPKDFYLRANRITGLATPE
;
A
#
# COMPACT_ATOMS: atom_id res chain seq x y z
N MET A 1 -27.81 0.52 5.27
CA MET A 1 -27.36 -0.69 5.99
C MET A 1 -25.86 -0.55 6.23
N SER A 2 -25.46 -0.25 7.47
CA SER A 2 -24.05 -0.03 7.82
C SER A 2 -23.33 -1.39 7.83
N GLY A 3 -22.48 -1.63 6.83
CA GLY A 3 -21.62 -2.81 6.81
C GLY A 3 -20.68 -2.76 8.02
N ARG A 4 -20.73 -3.75 8.91
CA ARG A 4 -19.74 -3.90 9.98
C ARG A 4 -18.37 -4.11 9.34
N GLY A 5 -17.57 -3.06 9.28
CA GLY A 5 -16.19 -3.08 8.81
C GLY A 5 -15.38 -4.12 9.60
N ARG A 6 -14.62 -4.96 8.91
CA ARG A 6 -13.87 -6.08 9.51
C ARG A 6 -12.70 -5.66 10.42
N PHE A 7 -12.44 -4.36 10.57
CA PHE A 7 -11.60 -3.80 11.64
C PHE A 7 -12.36 -2.80 12.52
N SER A 8 -13.52 -3.19 13.06
CA SER A 8 -14.26 -2.37 14.04
C SER A 8 -13.52 -2.14 15.37
N ARG A 9 -12.23 -2.49 15.46
CA ARG A 9 -11.35 -2.36 16.63
C ARG A 9 -9.94 -1.99 16.15
N PRO A 10 -9.19 -1.20 16.94
CA PRO A 10 -7.76 -0.97 16.73
C PRO A 10 -7.00 -2.27 16.49
N ALA A 11 -5.99 -2.22 15.62
CA ALA A 11 -5.08 -3.34 15.43
C ALA A 11 -4.26 -3.61 16.70
N LEU A 12 -3.71 -4.83 16.81
CA LEU A 12 -2.83 -5.19 17.92
C LEU A 12 -1.58 -4.29 17.93
N SER A 13 -1.10 -3.90 19.12
CA SER A 13 0.10 -3.06 19.25
C SER A 13 1.31 -3.62 18.50
N GLU A 14 1.52 -4.94 18.57
CA GLU A 14 2.58 -5.63 17.83
C GLU A 14 2.48 -5.43 16.30
N THR A 15 1.26 -5.37 15.75
CA THR A 15 1.04 -5.09 14.32
C THR A 15 1.37 -3.64 13.98
N ILE A 16 0.96 -2.70 14.84
CA ILE A 16 1.27 -1.27 14.66
C ILE A 16 2.78 -1.04 14.72
N GLU A 17 3.46 -1.64 15.71
CA GLU A 17 4.92 -1.56 15.88
C GLU A 17 5.66 -2.14 14.66
N ALA A 18 5.27 -3.34 14.21
CA ALA A 18 5.87 -3.96 13.03
C ALA A 18 5.69 -3.12 11.75
N LEU A 19 4.49 -2.61 11.50
CA LEU A 19 4.23 -1.74 10.35
C LEU A 19 5.01 -0.43 10.45
N THR A 20 5.14 0.13 11.66
CA THR A 20 5.89 1.37 11.90
C THR A 20 7.38 1.19 11.64
N ASP A 21 7.99 0.10 12.12
CA ASP A 21 9.40 -0.23 11.82
C ASP A 21 9.64 -0.34 10.31
N ILE A 22 8.79 -1.10 9.61
CA ILE A 22 8.89 -1.27 8.16
C ILE A 22 8.75 0.09 7.44
N ALA A 23 7.79 0.92 7.85
CA ALA A 23 7.57 2.23 7.23
C ALA A 23 8.74 3.20 7.45
N ILE A 24 9.37 3.20 8.63
CA ILE A 24 10.57 3.97 8.92
C ILE A 24 11.73 3.52 8.03
N ARG A 25 12.01 2.21 8.00
CA ARG A 25 13.06 1.66 7.14
C ARG A 25 12.81 1.95 5.66
N HIS A 26 11.55 1.89 5.23
CA HIS A 26 11.14 2.18 3.86
C HIS A 26 11.42 3.65 3.50
N ARG A 27 11.10 4.58 4.41
CA ARG A 27 11.44 5.99 4.28
C ARG A 27 12.94 6.20 4.15
N ASP A 28 13.72 5.58 5.05
CA ASP A 28 15.17 5.76 5.08
C ASP A 28 15.83 5.19 3.81
N ALA A 29 15.37 4.02 3.34
CA ALA A 29 15.79 3.45 2.06
C ALA A 29 15.49 4.38 0.88
N SER A 30 14.29 4.98 0.86
CA SER A 30 13.90 5.93 -0.19
C SER A 30 14.72 7.22 -0.16
N GLN A 31 15.07 7.72 1.02
CA GLN A 31 15.94 8.89 1.17
C GLN A 31 17.37 8.60 0.70
N SER A 32 17.91 7.42 1.02
CA SER A 32 19.24 6.98 0.59
C SER A 32 19.31 6.37 -0.82
N GLN A 33 18.22 6.44 -1.62
CA GLN A 33 18.14 5.86 -2.98
C GLN A 33 18.44 4.35 -3.06
N ARG A 34 18.21 3.57 -1.98
CA ARG A 34 18.34 2.11 -2.02
C ARG A 34 17.08 1.48 -2.61
N LEU A 35 16.95 1.53 -3.94
CA LEU A 35 15.69 1.18 -4.62
C LEU A 35 15.29 -0.30 -4.47
N GLY A 36 16.26 -1.21 -4.31
CA GLY A 36 15.99 -2.61 -3.98
C GLY A 36 15.30 -2.75 -2.62
N ASP A 37 15.82 -2.07 -1.60
CA ASP A 37 15.22 -2.04 -0.27
C ASP A 37 13.84 -1.35 -0.29
N VAL A 38 13.68 -0.27 -1.05
CA VAL A 38 12.38 0.42 -1.21
C VAL A 38 11.32 -0.57 -1.68
N PHE A 39 11.66 -1.36 -2.68
CA PHE A 39 10.80 -2.38 -3.23
C PHE A 39 10.45 -3.47 -2.22
N GLU A 40 11.46 -4.07 -1.58
CA GLU A 40 11.26 -5.15 -0.61
C GLU A 40 10.42 -4.68 0.58
N LEU A 41 10.74 -3.51 1.14
CA LEU A 41 10.06 -2.96 2.31
C LEU A 41 8.62 -2.54 1.99
N ASN A 42 8.37 -2.03 0.79
CA ASN A 42 7.01 -1.76 0.33
C ASN A 42 6.17 -3.04 0.29
N ASP A 43 6.65 -4.11 -0.35
CA ASP A 43 5.88 -5.35 -0.45
C ASP A 43 5.73 -6.04 0.92
N ARG A 44 6.75 -5.96 1.79
CA ARG A 44 6.67 -6.45 3.18
C ARG A 44 5.64 -5.68 4.02
N PHE A 45 5.54 -4.37 3.83
CA PHE A 45 4.53 -3.55 4.51
C PHE A 45 3.12 -4.03 4.14
N HIS A 46 2.84 -4.16 2.85
CA HIS A 46 1.54 -4.63 2.33
C HIS A 46 1.22 -6.06 2.79
N ASP A 47 2.16 -7.00 2.72
CA ASP A 47 1.93 -8.38 3.21
C ASP A 47 1.61 -8.41 4.71
N THR A 48 2.33 -7.63 5.53
CA THR A 48 2.08 -7.50 6.98
C THR A 48 0.68 -6.94 7.24
N LEU A 49 0.30 -5.87 6.54
CA LEU A 49 -1.01 -5.24 6.65
C LEU A 49 -2.15 -6.20 6.28
N TYR A 50 -2.04 -6.90 5.14
CA TYR A 50 -3.11 -7.80 4.67
C TYR A 50 -3.25 -9.06 5.52
N ARG A 51 -2.16 -9.58 6.11
CA ARG A 51 -2.23 -10.69 7.06
C ARG A 51 -2.96 -10.30 8.33
N ALA A 52 -2.78 -9.07 8.80
CA ALA A 52 -3.48 -8.55 9.97
C ALA A 52 -5.01 -8.45 9.77
N ALA A 53 -5.50 -8.45 8.52
CA ALA A 53 -6.94 -8.42 8.21
C ALA A 53 -7.71 -9.69 8.61
N GLY A 54 -7.03 -10.76 9.01
CA GLY A 54 -7.65 -11.99 9.49
C GLY A 54 -8.30 -12.86 8.40
N ASN A 55 -8.35 -12.42 7.15
CA ASN A 55 -8.83 -13.24 6.04
C ASN A 55 -7.67 -14.03 5.40
N ARG A 56 -7.50 -15.27 5.88
CA ARG A 56 -6.43 -16.18 5.43
C ARG A 56 -6.43 -16.47 3.92
N GLN A 57 -7.60 -16.49 3.28
CA GLN A 57 -7.68 -16.76 1.83
C GLN A 57 -7.25 -15.55 1.02
N LEU A 58 -7.71 -14.35 1.40
CA LEU A 58 -7.28 -13.11 0.76
C LEU A 58 -5.78 -12.86 0.98
N ALA A 59 -5.26 -13.09 2.19
CA ALA A 59 -3.83 -12.96 2.48
C ALA A 59 -2.95 -13.89 1.63
N LYS A 60 -3.48 -15.03 1.15
CA LYS A 60 -2.80 -15.92 0.20
C LYS A 60 -2.94 -15.48 -1.25
N ALA A 61 -4.09 -14.90 -1.62
CA ALA A 61 -4.37 -14.49 -2.99
C ALA A 61 -3.69 -13.17 -3.39
N ILE A 62 -3.61 -12.20 -2.46
CA ILE A 62 -3.06 -10.87 -2.76
C ILE A 62 -1.61 -10.92 -3.26
N PRO A 63 -0.68 -11.70 -2.67
CA PRO A 63 0.70 -11.80 -3.17
C PRO A 63 0.79 -12.20 -4.65
N HIS A 64 -0.12 -13.05 -5.14
CA HIS A 64 -0.16 -13.45 -6.54
C HIS A 64 -0.41 -12.24 -7.48
N TYR A 65 -1.41 -11.42 -7.17
CA TYR A 65 -1.72 -10.22 -7.97
C TYR A 65 -0.69 -9.10 -7.78
N THR A 66 -0.11 -8.98 -6.59
CA THR A 66 1.01 -8.06 -6.31
C THR A 66 2.20 -8.38 -7.23
N PHE A 67 2.54 -9.67 -7.36
CA PHE A 67 3.60 -10.12 -8.25
C PHE A 67 3.25 -9.90 -9.73
N ALA A 68 2.04 -10.29 -10.16
CA ALA A 68 1.62 -10.15 -11.55
C ALA A 68 1.62 -8.69 -12.04
N THR A 69 1.33 -7.73 -11.15
CA THR A 69 1.30 -6.29 -11.47
C THR A 69 2.61 -5.56 -11.18
N GLN A 70 3.64 -6.27 -10.72
CA GLN A 70 4.88 -5.67 -10.25
C GLN A 70 5.62 -4.84 -11.31
N PRO A 71 5.75 -5.27 -12.59
CA PRO A 71 6.41 -4.47 -13.63
C PRO A 71 5.73 -3.13 -13.92
N ILE A 72 4.43 -3.01 -13.59
CA ILE A 72 3.66 -1.78 -13.71
C ILE A 72 3.92 -0.89 -12.48
N ARG A 73 3.82 -1.47 -11.28
CA ARG A 73 3.95 -0.74 -10.00
C ARG A 73 5.32 -0.09 -9.82
N THR A 74 6.39 -0.78 -10.21
CA THR A 74 7.77 -0.30 -10.01
C THR A 74 8.16 0.84 -10.94
N ARG A 75 7.42 1.10 -12.02
CA ARG A 75 7.70 2.23 -12.94
C ARG A 75 7.62 3.58 -12.24
N ALA A 76 6.79 3.70 -11.21
CA ALA A 76 6.66 4.91 -10.42
C ALA A 76 7.85 5.16 -9.47
N PHE A 77 8.70 4.14 -9.20
CA PHE A 77 9.77 4.24 -8.21
C PHE A 77 10.91 5.17 -8.63
N ALA A 78 11.05 5.51 -9.91
CA ALA A 78 12.02 6.51 -10.34
C ALA A 78 11.67 7.94 -9.85
N SER A 79 10.38 8.22 -9.58
CA SER A 79 9.93 9.53 -9.11
C SER A 79 10.08 9.66 -7.60
N ARG A 80 10.92 10.60 -7.15
CA ARG A 80 11.08 10.93 -5.73
C ARG A 80 9.77 11.38 -5.09
N ASP A 81 8.99 12.20 -5.79
CA ASP A 81 7.73 12.74 -5.25
C ASP A 81 6.68 11.65 -5.07
N ILE A 82 6.60 10.71 -6.00
CA ILE A 82 5.70 9.56 -5.85
C ILE A 82 6.15 8.65 -4.71
N ARG A 83 7.45 8.39 -4.56
CA ARG A 83 7.96 7.62 -3.41
C ARG A 83 7.64 8.31 -2.10
N LYS A 84 7.86 9.63 -1.99
CA LYS A 84 7.53 10.40 -0.79
C LYS A 84 6.04 10.28 -0.45
N LEU A 85 5.17 10.48 -1.43
CA LEU A 85 3.73 10.36 -1.23
C LEU A 85 3.31 8.95 -0.80
N ALA A 86 3.87 7.90 -1.41
CA ALA A 86 3.60 6.52 -1.03
C ALA A 86 4.00 6.22 0.43
N ILE A 87 5.13 6.77 0.88
CA ILE A 87 5.60 6.66 2.27
C ILE A 87 4.66 7.41 3.22
N ASP A 88 4.27 8.64 2.89
CA ASP A 88 3.34 9.43 3.72
C ASP A 88 2.01 8.66 3.88
N GLU A 89 1.51 8.03 2.81
CA GLU A 89 0.32 7.18 2.88
C GLU A 89 0.49 5.92 3.72
N HIS A 90 1.68 5.32 3.80
CA HIS A 90 1.91 4.19 4.72
C HIS A 90 1.71 4.63 6.18
N PHE A 91 2.18 5.83 6.54
CA PHE A 91 1.94 6.39 7.87
C PHE A 91 0.46 6.75 8.08
N GLU A 92 -0.25 7.24 7.06
CA GLU A 92 -1.71 7.41 7.13
C GLU A 92 -2.44 6.08 7.38
N MET A 93 -2.03 4.99 6.73
CA MET A 93 -2.60 3.65 6.95
C MET A 93 -2.35 3.17 8.38
N ILE A 94 -1.14 3.37 8.92
CA ILE A 94 -0.82 3.03 10.31
C ILE A 94 -1.73 3.81 11.26
N ASN A 95 -1.89 5.11 11.05
CA ASN A 95 -2.77 5.92 11.90
C ASN A 95 -4.22 5.43 11.87
N ALA A 96 -4.75 5.12 10.68
CA ALA A 96 -6.10 4.58 10.53
C ALA A 96 -6.25 3.23 11.27
N LEU A 97 -5.25 2.35 11.21
CA LEU A 97 -5.23 1.10 11.98
C LEU A 97 -5.17 1.33 13.50
N THR A 98 -4.41 2.32 13.95
CA THR A 98 -4.25 2.66 15.37
C THR A 98 -5.58 3.11 15.98
N VAL A 99 -6.37 3.92 15.27
CA VAL A 99 -7.67 4.39 15.75
C VAL A 99 -8.83 3.45 15.39
N GLY A 100 -8.59 2.41 14.58
CA GLY A 100 -9.60 1.47 14.13
C GLY A 100 -10.55 2.03 13.06
N ASP A 101 -10.08 2.98 12.24
CA ASP A 101 -10.87 3.59 11.17
C ASP A 101 -10.74 2.79 9.86
N THR A 102 -11.63 1.81 9.69
CA THR A 102 -11.66 0.91 8.51
C THR A 102 -11.93 1.61 7.20
N ASP A 103 -12.80 2.62 7.25
CA ASP A 103 -13.33 3.25 6.06
C ASP A 103 -12.22 4.13 5.50
N ARG A 104 -11.57 4.91 6.37
CA ARG A 104 -10.38 5.67 6.00
C ARG A 104 -9.25 4.78 5.51
N LEU A 105 -8.97 3.67 6.19
CA LEU A 105 -7.93 2.73 5.76
C LEU A 105 -8.20 2.22 4.34
N SER A 106 -9.45 1.84 4.06
CA SER A 106 -9.85 1.31 2.75
C SER A 106 -9.69 2.36 1.64
N GLU A 107 -10.06 3.61 1.90
CA GLU A 107 -9.86 4.73 0.98
C GLU A 107 -8.37 4.98 0.67
N ILE A 108 -7.52 4.98 1.70
CA ILE A 108 -6.08 5.20 1.54
C ILE A 108 -5.47 4.08 0.69
N ILE A 109 -5.77 2.80 1.01
CA ILE A 109 -5.26 1.65 0.26
C ILE A 109 -5.71 1.73 -1.20
N ALA A 110 -7.00 1.98 -1.46
CA ALA A 110 -7.54 2.04 -2.82
C ALA A 110 -6.86 3.13 -3.67
N ARG A 111 -6.65 4.32 -3.08
CA ARG A 111 -5.92 5.42 -3.73
C ARG A 111 -4.45 5.06 -3.95
N HIS A 112 -3.80 4.50 -2.94
CA HIS A 112 -2.39 4.12 -2.95
C HIS A 112 -2.07 3.13 -4.07
N ILE A 113 -2.82 2.02 -4.19
CA ILE A 113 -2.56 0.99 -5.20
C ILE A 113 -2.95 1.44 -6.63
N ARG A 114 -3.87 2.39 -6.76
CA ARG A 114 -4.29 2.94 -8.05
C ARG A 114 -3.23 3.87 -8.64
N ARG A 115 -2.50 4.63 -7.81
CA ARG A 115 -1.58 5.65 -8.28
C ARG A 115 -0.44 5.13 -9.18
N PRO A 116 0.27 4.03 -8.85
CA PRO A 116 1.28 3.48 -9.76
C PRO A 116 0.72 3.06 -11.12
N LYS A 117 -0.51 2.52 -11.14
CA LYS A 117 -1.23 2.18 -12.39
C LYS A 117 -1.51 3.44 -13.20
N ASP A 118 -2.06 4.48 -12.59
CA ASP A 118 -2.37 5.74 -13.29
C ASP A 118 -1.11 6.42 -13.81
N PHE A 119 -0.01 6.38 -13.04
CA PHE A 119 1.30 6.84 -13.48
C PHE A 119 1.78 6.07 -14.72
N TYR A 120 1.70 4.74 -14.69
CA TYR A 120 2.08 3.89 -15.81
C TYR A 120 1.28 4.18 -17.08
N LEU A 121 -0.05 4.28 -16.97
CA LEU A 121 -0.92 4.57 -18.11
C LEU A 121 -0.59 5.93 -18.74
N ARG A 122 -0.38 6.97 -17.92
CA ARG A 122 0.02 8.31 -18.40
C ARG A 122 1.39 8.29 -19.05
N ALA A 123 2.38 7.67 -18.41
CA ALA A 123 3.75 7.60 -18.91
C ALA A 123 3.87 6.87 -20.25
N ASN A 124 2.98 5.90 -20.51
CA ASN A 124 2.97 5.11 -21.74
C ASN A 124 1.90 5.58 -22.76
N ARG A 125 1.25 6.72 -22.51
CA ARG A 125 0.16 7.27 -23.36
C ARG A 125 -0.94 6.24 -23.68
N ILE A 126 -1.15 5.27 -22.79
CA ILE A 126 -2.22 4.28 -22.91
C ILE A 126 -3.52 4.98 -22.53
N THR A 127 -4.15 5.61 -23.52
CA THR A 127 -5.45 6.28 -23.42
C THR A 127 -6.47 5.36 -24.08
N GLY A 128 -7.24 4.62 -23.28
CA GLY A 128 -8.20 3.64 -23.80
C GLY A 128 -8.87 2.71 -22.78
N LEU A 129 -8.48 2.72 -21.50
CA LEU A 129 -9.10 1.91 -20.44
C LEU A 129 -9.86 2.74 -19.38
N ALA A 130 -10.09 4.02 -19.66
CA ALA A 130 -10.82 4.92 -18.79
C ALA A 130 -12.05 5.48 -19.51
N THR A 131 -13.05 4.64 -19.69
CA THR A 131 -14.45 5.04 -19.71
C THR A 131 -15.24 3.98 -18.94
N PRO A 132 -15.64 4.24 -17.69
CA PRO A 132 -16.81 3.60 -17.14
C PRO A 132 -18.06 4.37 -17.63
N GLU A 133 -19.03 3.65 -18.19
CA GLU A 133 -20.44 4.05 -18.07
C GLU A 133 -20.87 4.05 -16.59
#